data_AF-A0A7L9TZQ0-F1
#
_entry.id   AF-A0A7L9TZQ0-F1
#
_cell.length_a   1.000
_cell.length_b   1.000
_cell.length_c   1.000
_cell.angle_alpha   90.00
_cell.angle_beta   90.00
_cell.angle_gamma   90.00
#
_symmetry.space_group_name_H-M   'P 1'
#
loop_
_entity.id
_entity.type
_entity.pdbx_description
1 polymer ?
#
loop_
_entity_poly.entity_id
_entity_poly.type
_entity_poly.pdbx_seq_one_letter_code
_entity_poly.pdbx_strand_id
1 'polypeptide(L)' 'MKKLTLLAALPLVLALSGCLEVEQHPAWVKGQYAGKKDTRHFQTLFHNDKLSWSAAIINRNNQQNEYNRANP' A
#
# COMPACT_ATOMS: atom_id res chain seq x y z
N MET A 1 21.22 -37.96 -15.36
CA MET A 1 21.40 -37.37 -14.01
C MET A 1 20.80 -35.97 -13.88
N LYS A 2 21.09 -35.00 -14.76
CA LYS A 2 20.56 -33.61 -14.68
C LYS A 2 19.01 -33.50 -14.61
N LYS A 3 18.27 -34.37 -15.32
CA LYS A 3 16.80 -34.39 -15.31
C LYS A 3 16.21 -34.85 -13.96
N LEU A 4 16.92 -35.72 -13.24
CA LEU A 4 16.49 -36.26 -11.95
C LEU A 4 16.63 -35.22 -10.84
N THR A 5 17.71 -34.42 -10.88
CA THR A 5 17.94 -33.27 -9.98
C THR A 5 16.89 -32.17 -10.12
N LEU A 6 16.37 -31.93 -11.34
CA LEU A 6 15.30 -30.95 -11.57
C LEU A 6 13.96 -31.41 -10.98
N LEU A 7 13.62 -32.70 -11.12
CA LEU A 7 12.42 -33.29 -10.53
C LEU A 7 12.48 -33.32 -9.00
N ALA A 8 13.67 -33.54 -8.42
CA ALA A 8 13.87 -33.54 -6.97
C ALA A 8 13.75 -32.14 -6.33
N ALA A 9 13.95 -31.06 -7.10
CA ALA A 9 13.86 -29.69 -6.61
C ALA A 9 12.42 -29.13 -6.60
N LEU A 10 11.51 -29.73 -7.37
CA LEU A 10 10.11 -29.29 -7.47
C LEU A 10 9.35 -29.23 -6.12
N PRO A 11 9.42 -30.25 -5.24
CA PRO A 11 8.71 -30.20 -3.96
C PRO A 11 9.23 -29.10 -3.03
N LEU A 12 10.53 -28.77 -3.10
CA LEU A 12 11.13 -27.70 -2.31
C LEU A 12 10.57 -26.33 -2.71
N VAL A 13 10.48 -26.05 -4.02
CA VAL A 13 9.92 -24.79 -4.53
C VAL A 13 8.45 -24.64 -4.17
N LEU A 14 7.66 -25.72 -4.29
CA LEU A 14 6.24 -25.72 -3.93
C LEU A 14 6.01 -25.54 -2.43
N ALA A 15 6.87 -26.10 -1.58
CA ALA A 15 6.82 -25.90 -0.13
C ALA A 15 7.18 -24.46 0.26
N LEU A 16 8.16 -23.83 -0.43
CA LEU A 16 8.55 -22.45 -0.18
C LEU A 16 7.53 -21.41 -0.71
N SER A 17 6.76 -21.72 -1.76
CA SER A 17 5.75 -20.81 -2.29
C SER A 17 4.52 -20.64 -1.40
N GLY A 18 4.21 -21.60 -0.52
CA GLY A 18 3.02 -21.56 0.36
C GLY A 18 3.19 -20.72 1.64
N CYS A 19 4.41 -20.39 2.05
CA CYS A 19 4.65 -19.66 3.31
C CYS A 19 4.40 -18.15 3.24
N LEU A 20 4.11 -17.60 2.05
CA LEU A 20 3.88 -16.16 1.86
C LEU A 20 2.40 -15.78 1.83
N GLU A 21 1.49 -16.75 1.89
CA GLU A 21 0.04 -16.52 1.95
C GLU A 21 -0.41 -16.27 3.39
N VAL A 22 -0.07 -15.09 3.91
CA VAL A 22 -0.68 -14.55 5.13
C VAL A 22 -1.79 -13.60 4.71
N GLU A 23 -2.91 -13.58 5.45
CA GLU A 23 -3.93 -12.55 5.27
C GLU A 23 -3.29 -11.16 5.39
N GLN A 24 -3.12 -10.49 4.25
CA GLN A 24 -2.46 -9.19 4.18
C GLN A 24 -3.34 -8.04 4.70
N HIS A 25 -4.62 -8.32 4.96
CA HIS A 25 -5.57 -7.35 5.43
C HIS A 25 -6.05 -7.72 6.84
N PRO A 26 -6.17 -6.75 7.75
CA PRO A 26 -6.75 -6.98 9.05
C PRO A 26 -8.20 -7.45 8.91
N ALA A 27 -8.61 -8.44 9.71
CA ALA A 27 -9.97 -8.96 9.70
C ALA A 27 -11.00 -7.85 9.98
N TRP A 28 -12.15 -7.89 9.32
CA TRP A 28 -13.26 -6.98 9.61
C TRP A 28 -14.04 -7.48 10.83
N VAL A 29 -13.91 -6.81 11.96
CA VAL A 29 -14.49 -7.23 13.24
C VAL A 29 -15.25 -6.06 13.86
N LYS A 30 -16.51 -6.27 14.25
CA LYS A 30 -17.36 -5.26 14.91
C LYS A 30 -17.51 -3.96 14.10
N GLY A 31 -17.60 -4.06 12.78
CA GLY A 31 -17.83 -2.90 11.89
C GLY A 31 -16.58 -2.06 11.62
N GLN A 32 -15.39 -2.58 11.90
CA GLN A 32 -14.12 -1.92 11.57
C GLN A 32 -13.03 -2.94 11.24
N TYR A 33 -12.02 -2.50 10.49
CA TYR A 33 -10.80 -3.28 10.29
C TYR A 33 -10.06 -3.43 11.62
N ALA A 34 -9.71 -4.66 12.01
CA ALA A 34 -8.97 -5.01 13.22
C ALA A 34 -7.47 -4.68 13.12
N GLY A 35 -7.14 -3.53 12.51
CA GLY A 35 -5.77 -3.03 12.33
C GLY A 35 -5.44 -1.89 13.27
N LYS A 36 -4.15 -1.55 13.38
CA LYS A 36 -3.74 -0.30 14.03
C LYS A 36 -4.24 0.88 13.19
N LYS A 37 -4.75 1.91 13.86
CA LYS A 37 -5.14 3.16 13.17
C LYS A 37 -3.91 3.84 12.58
N ASP A 38 -3.93 4.05 11.26
CA ASP A 38 -2.87 4.79 10.59
C ASP A 38 -2.87 6.26 10.99
N THR A 39 -1.67 6.79 11.15
CA THR A 39 -1.51 8.21 11.40
C THR A 39 -1.72 8.97 10.10
N ARG A 40 -2.65 9.93 10.11
CA ARG A 40 -2.99 10.72 8.93
C ARG A 40 -1.94 11.82 8.74
N HIS A 41 -1.68 12.22 7.50
CA HIS A 41 -0.69 13.28 7.22
C HIS A 41 -0.95 14.59 7.97
N PHE A 42 -2.23 14.97 8.16
CA PHE A 42 -2.55 16.18 8.92
C PHE A 42 -2.11 16.09 10.40
N GLN A 43 -2.00 14.88 10.96
CA GLN A 43 -1.60 14.67 12.35
C GLN A 43 -0.08 14.80 12.52
N THR A 44 0.71 14.30 11.57
CA THR A 44 2.18 14.30 11.66
C THR A 44 2.85 15.51 11.04
N LEU A 45 2.35 15.99 9.89
CA LEU A 45 3.01 17.05 9.10
C LEU A 45 2.38 18.43 9.32
N PHE A 46 1.10 18.46 9.72
CA PHE A 46 0.33 19.69 9.89
C PHE A 46 -0.15 19.89 11.34
N HIS A 47 0.38 19.13 12.31
CA HIS A 47 0.09 19.32 13.74
C HIS A 47 -1.41 19.36 14.09
N ASN A 48 -2.21 18.50 13.46
CA ASN A 48 -3.67 18.44 13.52
C ASN A 48 -4.43 19.58 12.82
N ASP A 49 -3.76 20.51 12.14
CA ASP A 49 -4.40 21.51 11.29
C ASP A 49 -4.89 20.89 9.98
N LYS A 50 -6.19 20.58 9.95
CA LYS A 50 -6.86 20.01 8.78
C LYS A 50 -7.05 21.03 7.66
N LEU A 51 -7.15 22.33 7.97
CA LEU A 51 -7.35 23.36 6.96
C LEU A 51 -6.07 23.56 6.15
N SER A 52 -4.93 23.69 6.84
CA SER A 52 -3.62 23.79 6.19
C SER A 52 -3.29 22.55 5.37
N TRP A 53 -3.59 21.35 5.88
CA TRP A 53 -3.46 20.11 5.11
C TRP A 53 -4.32 20.12 3.85
N SER A 54 -5.58 20.55 3.95
CA SER A 54 -6.50 20.58 2.81
C SER A 54 -6.04 21.58 1.74
N ALA A 55 -5.58 22.76 2.14
CA ALA A 55 -5.00 23.75 1.25
C ALA A 55 -3.76 23.22 0.51
N ALA A 56 -2.88 22.48 1.20
CA ALA A 56 -1.71 21.86 0.59
C ALA A 56 -2.08 20.82 -0.47
N ILE A 57 -3.10 19.99 -0.20
CA ILE A 57 -3.61 19.00 -1.17
C ILE A 57 -4.20 19.69 -2.41
N ILE A 58 -5.01 20.73 -2.21
CA ILE A 58 -5.62 21.50 -3.31
C ILE A 58 -4.52 22.15 -4.17
N ASN A 59 -3.55 22.81 -3.54
CA ASN A 59 -2.45 23.44 -4.25
C ASN A 59 -1.65 22.43 -5.09
N ARG A 60 -1.34 21.26 -4.51
CA ARG A 60 -0.67 20.17 -5.24
C ARG A 60 -1.50 19.72 -6.44
N ASN A 61 -2.81 19.50 -6.26
CA ASN A 61 -3.69 19.07 -7.35
C ASN A 61 -3.71 20.09 -8.50
N ASN A 62 -3.75 21.40 -8.17
CA ASN A 62 -3.71 22.46 -9.17
C ASN A 62 -2.40 22.46 -9.96
N GLN A 63 -1.26 22.21 -9.30
CA GLN A 63 0.05 22.16 -9.95
C GLN A 63 0.29 20.88 -10.75
N GLN A 64 -0.38 19.78 -10.42
CA GLN A 64 -0.29 18.50 -11.14
C GLN A 64 -1.38 18.35 -12.21
N ASN A 65 -2.28 19.32 -12.35
CA ASN A 65 -3.29 19.29 -13.38
C ASN A 65 -2.65 19.57 -14.74
N GLU A 66 -2.37 18.50 -15.50
CA GLU A 66 -1.79 18.60 -16.83
C GLU A 66 -2.66 19.39 -17.81
N TYR A 67 -3.99 19.45 -17.62
CA TYR A 67 -4.87 20.31 -18.43
C TYR A 67 -4.52 21.79 -18.29
N ASN A 68 -4.14 22.23 -17.08
CA ASN A 68 -3.68 23.60 -16.84
C ASN A 68 -2.22 23.82 -17.26
N ARG A 69 -1.39 22.77 -17.30
CA ARG A 69 0.02 22.85 -17.73
C ARG A 69 0.19 22.80 -19.24
N ALA A 70 -0.74 22.14 -19.95
CA ALA A 70 -0.67 21.88 -21.39
C ALA A 70 -1.53 22.85 -22.22
N ASN A 71 -2.01 23.96 -21.65
CA ASN A 71 -2.55 25.03 -22.48
C ASN A 71 -1.42 25.53 -23.42
N PRO A 72 -1.60 25.46 -24.75
CA PRO A 72 -0.63 25.97 -25.72
C PRO A 72 -0.45 27.49 -25.63
#